data_AF-A0A357F1S0-F1
#
_entry.id   AF-A0A357F1S0-F1
#
_cell.length_a   1.000
_cell.length_b   1.000
_cell.length_c   1.000
_cell.angle_alpha   90.00
_cell.angle_beta   90.00
_cell.angle_gamma   90.00
#
_symmetry.space_group_name_H-M   'P 1'
#
loop_
_entity.id
_entity.type
_entity.pdbx_description
1 polymer ?
#
loop_
_entity_poly.entity_id
_entity_poly.type
_entity_poly.pdbx_seq_one_letter_code
_entity_poly.pdbx_strand_id
1 'polypeptide(L)'
;AADKNPCPRPELSAFLDGELTAAESASLEMHLSECDVCRNDLNLQKGVIRALESDDFIYRDFSIPETFSRTVAVNAESRVSGLRRRSERRTFSLILVALLSTLLLILGGDFNGAFAPAASAADSVLVTISAFGHLLYNIGFGVVVILRTLTHEADAASFFSFAALTILAVFIFYRLNRYMRSTGSGG
;
A
#
# COMPACT_ATOMS: atom_id res chain seq x y z
N ALA A 1 -51.13 -14.69 -22.48
CA ALA A 1 -49.93 -15.50 -22.82
C ALA A 1 -48.76 -14.86 -22.10
N ALA A 2 -48.03 -15.62 -21.29
CA ALA A 2 -46.86 -15.12 -20.56
C ALA A 2 -45.71 -14.93 -21.55
N ASP A 3 -45.25 -13.69 -21.70
CA ASP A 3 -44.14 -13.29 -22.55
C ASP A 3 -42.84 -13.99 -22.09
N LYS A 4 -42.17 -14.67 -23.02
CA LYS A 4 -41.02 -15.55 -22.75
C LYS A 4 -39.68 -14.82 -22.80
N ASN A 5 -39.66 -13.51 -23.04
CA ASN A 5 -38.42 -12.72 -23.01
C ASN A 5 -38.47 -11.68 -21.88
N PRO A 6 -37.52 -11.70 -20.92
CA PRO A 6 -37.49 -10.69 -19.87
C PRO A 6 -37.25 -9.30 -20.49
N CYS A 7 -38.10 -8.33 -20.13
CA CYS A 7 -38.01 -6.95 -20.62
C CYS A 7 -36.64 -6.33 -20.29
N PRO A 8 -35.85 -5.88 -21.28
CA PRO A 8 -34.48 -5.42 -21.07
C PRO A 8 -34.42 -3.94 -20.64
N ARG A 9 -34.77 -3.66 -19.38
CA ARG A 9 -34.81 -2.29 -18.81
C ARG A 9 -33.51 -1.47 -18.98
N PRO A 10 -32.30 -2.03 -18.76
CA PRO A 10 -31.05 -1.28 -18.94
C PRO A 10 -30.75 -0.92 -20.40
N GLU A 11 -31.22 -1.73 -21.35
CA GLU A 11 -30.96 -1.53 -22.78
C GLU A 11 -31.84 -0.40 -23.35
N LEU A 12 -33.00 -0.14 -22.74
CA LEU A 12 -33.89 0.97 -23.12
C LEU A 12 -33.23 2.35 -22.93
N SER A 13 -32.50 2.57 -21.83
CA SER A 13 -31.78 3.83 -21.61
C SER A 13 -30.55 3.95 -22.52
N ALA A 14 -29.77 2.87 -22.65
CA ALA A 14 -28.62 2.83 -23.56
C ALA A 14 -29.02 3.08 -25.03
N PHE A 15 -30.20 2.63 -25.43
CA PHE A 15 -30.78 2.92 -26.75
C PHE A 15 -31.11 4.42 -26.93
N LEU A 16 -31.60 5.11 -25.88
CA LEU A 16 -31.86 6.55 -25.93
C LEU A 16 -30.57 7.37 -25.99
N ASP A 17 -29.55 6.93 -25.28
CA ASP A 17 -28.24 7.59 -25.24
C ASP A 17 -27.37 7.27 -26.48
N GLY A 18 -27.79 6.30 -27.30
CA GLY A 18 -27.08 5.88 -28.52
C GLY A 18 -25.85 5.02 -28.24
N GLU A 19 -25.79 4.35 -27.08
CA GLU A 19 -24.65 3.55 -26.64
C GLU A 19 -24.70 2.08 -27.12
N LEU A 20 -25.82 1.65 -27.71
CA LEU A 20 -25.97 0.30 -28.25
C LEU A 20 -25.26 0.12 -29.59
N THR A 21 -24.70 -1.06 -29.81
CA THR A 21 -24.20 -1.45 -31.14
C THR A 21 -25.36 -1.62 -32.13
N ALA A 22 -25.06 -1.59 -33.43
CA ALA A 22 -26.08 -1.76 -34.48
C ALA A 22 -26.86 -3.08 -34.36
N ALA A 23 -26.21 -4.16 -33.91
CA ALA A 23 -26.85 -5.45 -33.71
C ALA A 23 -27.81 -5.46 -32.50
N GLU A 24 -27.40 -4.83 -31.39
CA GLU A 24 -28.22 -4.69 -30.18
C GLU A 24 -29.42 -3.78 -30.42
N SER A 25 -29.21 -2.67 -31.14
CA SER A 25 -30.28 -1.76 -31.56
C SER A 25 -31.35 -2.48 -32.38
N ALA A 26 -30.94 -3.28 -33.37
CA ALA A 26 -31.89 -4.05 -34.20
C ALA A 26 -32.66 -5.11 -33.41
N SER A 27 -31.99 -5.78 -32.45
CA SER A 27 -32.63 -6.75 -31.55
C SER A 27 -33.66 -6.08 -30.64
N LEU A 28 -33.33 -4.92 -30.08
CA LEU A 28 -34.22 -4.16 -29.22
C LEU A 28 -35.42 -3.59 -30.00
N GLU A 29 -35.20 -3.09 -31.23
CA GLU A 29 -36.28 -2.65 -32.11
C GLU A 29 -37.27 -3.77 -32.43
N MET A 30 -36.77 -4.98 -32.67
CA MET A 30 -37.62 -6.16 -32.85
C MET A 30 -38.45 -6.44 -31.60
N HIS A 31 -37.83 -6.41 -30.41
CA HIS A 31 -38.55 -6.58 -29.14
C HIS A 31 -39.61 -5.47 -28.90
N LEU A 32 -39.29 -4.22 -29.21
CA LEU A 32 -40.21 -3.08 -29.09
C LEU A 32 -41.41 -3.16 -30.05
N SER A 33 -41.29 -3.91 -31.14
CA SER A 33 -42.40 -4.17 -32.07
C SER A 33 -43.44 -5.15 -31.50
N GLU A 34 -43.02 -6.02 -30.58
CA GLU A 34 -43.84 -7.09 -30.00
C GLU A 34 -44.26 -6.81 -28.54
N CYS A 35 -43.52 -5.98 -27.81
CA CYS A 35 -43.73 -5.72 -26.38
C CYS A 35 -44.27 -4.30 -26.10
N ASP A 36 -45.57 -4.21 -25.80
CA ASP A 36 -46.23 -2.94 -25.44
C ASP A 36 -45.66 -2.28 -24.18
N VAL A 37 -45.20 -3.10 -23.21
CA VAL A 37 -44.67 -2.61 -21.94
C VAL A 37 -43.38 -1.83 -22.16
N CYS A 38 -42.40 -2.44 -22.85
CA CYS A 38 -41.14 -1.78 -23.18
C CYS A 38 -41.33 -0.54 -24.05
N ARG A 39 -42.30 -0.57 -24.97
CA ARG A 39 -42.64 0.58 -25.80
C ARG A 39 -43.19 1.74 -24.99
N ASN A 40 -44.05 1.47 -24.02
CA ASN A 40 -44.57 2.50 -23.11
C ASN A 40 -43.47 3.07 -22.21
N ASP A 41 -42.61 2.21 -21.66
CA ASP A 41 -41.47 2.63 -20.84
C ASP A 41 -40.51 3.53 -21.65
N LEU A 42 -40.20 3.17 -22.90
CA LEU A 42 -39.38 3.99 -23.80
C LEU A 42 -40.02 5.36 -24.06
N ASN A 43 -41.33 5.39 -24.33
CA ASN A 43 -42.05 6.64 -24.56
C ASN A 43 -42.08 7.54 -23.32
N LEU A 44 -42.19 6.96 -22.12
CA LEU A 44 -42.12 7.69 -20.87
C LEU A 44 -40.75 8.36 -20.71
N GLN A 45 -39.66 7.61 -20.94
CA GLN A 45 -38.29 8.15 -20.88
C GLN A 45 -38.05 9.25 -21.93
N LYS A 46 -38.52 9.06 -23.17
CA LYS A 46 -38.51 10.10 -24.22
C LYS A 46 -39.30 11.34 -23.80
N GLY A 47 -40.41 11.17 -23.10
CA GLY A 47 -41.21 12.27 -22.56
C GLY A 47 -40.44 13.14 -21.57
N VAL A 48 -39.64 12.52 -20.70
CA VAL A 48 -38.77 13.24 -19.75
C VAL A 48 -37.68 14.02 -20.49
N ILE A 49 -37.00 13.40 -21.46
CA ILE A 49 -35.96 14.07 -22.26
C ILE A 49 -36.56 15.29 -22.98
N ARG A 50 -37.72 15.13 -23.63
CA ARG A 50 -38.41 16.25 -24.28
C ARG A 50 -38.84 17.34 -23.30
N ALA A 51 -39.22 16.98 -22.07
CA ALA A 51 -39.55 17.97 -21.04
C ALA A 51 -38.31 18.76 -20.60
N LEU A 52 -37.14 18.12 -20.55
CA LEU A 52 -35.86 18.78 -20.26
C LEU A 52 -35.36 19.64 -21.44
N GLU A 53 -35.56 19.17 -22.68
CA GLU A 53 -35.20 19.90 -23.91
C GLU A 53 -36.18 21.03 -24.23
N SER A 54 -37.36 21.04 -23.64
CA SER A 54 -38.30 22.14 -23.85
C SER A 54 -37.68 23.44 -23.32
N ASP A 55 -37.30 24.33 -24.23
CA ASP A 55 -36.72 25.66 -23.96
C ASP A 55 -37.55 26.47 -22.95
N ASP A 56 -38.83 26.15 -22.80
CA ASP A 56 -39.76 26.79 -21.85
C ASP A 56 -39.34 26.59 -20.38
N PHE A 57 -38.54 25.56 -20.05
CA PHE A 57 -37.97 25.36 -18.72
C PHE A 57 -36.68 26.15 -18.49
N ILE A 58 -35.92 26.45 -19.54
CA ILE A 58 -34.63 27.15 -19.47
C ILE A 58 -34.82 28.68 -19.60
N TYR A 59 -35.85 29.14 -20.31
CA TYR A 59 -36.15 30.56 -20.52
C TYR A 59 -37.04 31.22 -19.44
N ARG A 60 -37.54 30.47 -18.46
CA ARG A 60 -38.16 31.06 -17.27
C ARG A 60 -37.09 31.64 -16.35
N ASP A 61 -36.61 32.82 -16.71
CA ASP A 61 -35.99 33.80 -15.82
C ASP A 61 -34.76 33.32 -15.03
N PHE A 62 -34.03 32.32 -15.54
CA PHE A 62 -32.76 31.93 -14.95
C PHE A 62 -31.65 32.81 -15.51
N SER A 63 -31.62 34.07 -15.09
CA SER A 63 -30.43 34.92 -15.30
C SER A 63 -29.28 34.28 -14.53
N ILE A 64 -28.38 33.61 -15.23
CA ILE A 64 -27.16 33.06 -14.64
C ILE A 64 -26.47 34.22 -13.92
N PRO A 65 -26.32 34.16 -12.58
CA PRO A 65 -25.69 35.23 -11.84
C PRO A 65 -24.30 35.49 -12.43
N GLU A 66 -23.90 36.75 -12.62
CA GLU A 66 -22.57 37.07 -13.18
C GLU A 66 -21.42 36.40 -12.38
N THR A 67 -21.67 36.10 -11.11
CA THR A 67 -20.74 35.42 -10.21
C THR A 67 -20.76 33.90 -10.33
N PHE A 68 -21.70 33.28 -11.05
CA PHE A 68 -21.81 31.81 -11.17
C PHE A 68 -20.59 31.24 -11.88
N SER A 69 -20.20 31.78 -13.03
CA SER A 69 -19.00 31.35 -13.76
C SER A 69 -17.75 31.46 -12.90
N ARG A 70 -17.62 32.55 -12.14
CA ARG A 70 -16.51 32.76 -11.19
C ARG A 70 -16.55 31.76 -10.04
N THR A 71 -17.72 31.51 -9.47
CA THR A 71 -17.91 30.62 -8.32
C THR A 71 -17.69 29.17 -8.71
N VAL A 72 -18.16 28.76 -9.89
CA VAL A 72 -17.95 27.42 -10.45
C VAL A 72 -16.48 27.25 -10.84
N ALA A 73 -15.84 28.24 -11.47
CA ALA A 73 -14.41 28.17 -11.78
C ALA A 73 -13.56 28.07 -10.51
N VAL A 74 -13.82 28.90 -9.49
CA VAL A 74 -13.09 28.86 -8.21
C VAL A 74 -13.37 27.57 -7.44
N ASN A 75 -14.62 27.08 -7.42
CA ASN A 75 -14.93 25.80 -6.78
C ASN A 75 -14.36 24.61 -7.53
N ALA A 76 -14.37 24.63 -8.86
CA ALA A 76 -13.72 23.62 -9.68
C ALA A 76 -12.22 23.64 -9.37
N GLU A 77 -11.53 24.76 -9.57
CA GLU A 77 -10.09 24.91 -9.34
C GLU A 77 -9.67 24.54 -7.90
N SER A 78 -10.42 25.01 -6.90
CA SER A 78 -10.14 24.67 -5.49
C SER A 78 -10.42 23.20 -5.17
N ARG A 79 -11.46 22.57 -5.74
CA ARG A 79 -11.74 21.14 -5.54
C ARG A 79 -10.81 20.22 -6.32
N VAL A 80 -10.39 20.55 -7.55
CA VAL A 80 -9.36 19.75 -8.26
C VAL A 80 -7.96 19.94 -7.68
N SER A 81 -7.67 21.06 -7.02
CA SER A 81 -6.43 21.20 -6.23
C SER A 81 -6.38 20.25 -5.01
N GLY A 82 -7.50 19.59 -4.70
CA GLY A 82 -7.68 18.60 -3.63
C GLY A 82 -6.91 17.29 -3.78
N LEU A 83 -6.33 16.99 -4.96
CA LEU A 83 -5.38 15.85 -5.15
C LEU A 83 -4.03 16.05 -4.41
N ARG A 84 -3.91 17.12 -3.64
CA ARG A 84 -2.68 17.52 -2.94
C ARG A 84 -2.70 17.15 -1.45
N ARG A 85 -3.43 16.10 -1.05
CA ARG A 85 -3.17 15.50 0.27
C ARG A 85 -1.71 15.01 0.28
N ARG A 86 -0.91 15.42 1.27
CA ARG A 86 0.52 15.04 1.37
C ARG A 86 0.74 13.53 1.30
N SER A 87 -0.25 12.75 1.73
CA SER A 87 -0.29 11.28 1.61
C SER A 87 -0.44 10.80 0.16
N GLU A 88 -1.30 11.43 -0.63
CA GLU A 88 -1.52 11.07 -2.05
C GLU A 88 -0.32 11.43 -2.93
N ARG A 89 0.35 12.55 -2.62
CA ARG A 89 1.61 12.91 -3.29
C ARG A 89 2.69 11.85 -3.11
N ARG A 90 2.79 11.27 -1.91
CA ARG A 90 3.73 10.18 -1.65
C ARG A 90 3.36 8.95 -2.46
N THR A 91 2.10 8.53 -2.45
CA THR A 91 1.63 7.39 -3.24
C THR A 91 1.91 7.56 -4.72
N PHE A 92 1.60 8.72 -5.30
CA PHE A 92 1.86 9.00 -6.71
C PHE A 92 3.36 9.00 -7.03
N SER A 93 4.19 9.61 -6.18
CA SER A 93 5.65 9.57 -6.36
C SER A 93 6.22 8.14 -6.28
N LEU A 94 5.65 7.30 -5.40
CA LEU A 94 6.07 5.90 -5.28
C LEU A 94 5.70 5.09 -6.53
N ILE A 95 4.48 5.28 -7.06
CA ILE A 95 4.04 4.63 -8.30
C ILE A 95 4.91 5.07 -9.48
N LEU A 96 5.21 6.37 -9.59
CA LEU A 96 6.06 6.91 -10.65
C LEU A 96 7.48 6.34 -10.59
N VAL A 97 8.09 6.31 -9.40
CA VAL A 97 9.44 5.75 -9.20
C VAL A 97 9.44 4.26 -9.52
N ALA A 98 8.44 3.51 -9.06
CA ALA A 98 8.32 2.09 -9.34
C ALA A 98 8.23 1.83 -10.86
N LEU A 99 7.36 2.54 -11.57
CA LEU A 99 7.22 2.44 -13.03
C LEU A 99 8.51 2.80 -13.76
N LEU A 100 9.19 3.87 -13.34
CA LEU A 100 10.46 4.30 -13.92
C LEU A 100 11.57 3.26 -13.71
N SER A 101 11.64 2.67 -12.51
CA SER A 101 12.57 1.58 -12.21
C SER A 101 12.28 0.33 -13.04
N THR A 102 11.01 -0.04 -13.20
CA THR A 102 10.62 -1.17 -14.06
C THR A 102 10.97 -0.89 -15.53
N LEU A 103 10.76 0.33 -16.00
CA LEU A 103 11.12 0.73 -17.36
C LEU A 103 12.63 0.63 -17.60
N LEU A 104 13.45 1.08 -16.64
CA LEU A 104 14.91 0.98 -16.68
C LEU A 104 15.41 -0.48 -16.65
N LEU A 105 14.72 -1.34 -15.90
CA LEU A 105 15.01 -2.78 -15.88
C LEU A 105 14.69 -3.44 -17.23
N ILE A 106 13.57 -3.09 -17.86
CA ILE A 106 13.17 -3.60 -19.18
C ILE A 106 14.11 -3.10 -20.28
N LEU A 107 14.60 -1.86 -20.19
CA LEU A 107 15.54 -1.28 -21.15
C LEU A 107 16.97 -1.85 -21.05
N GLY A 108 17.24 -2.77 -20.12
CA GLY A 108 18.52 -3.47 -20.06
C GLY A 108 19.70 -2.59 -19.63
N GLY A 109 19.47 -1.64 -18.70
CA GLY A 109 20.57 -0.90 -18.08
C GLY A 109 21.59 -1.87 -17.47
N ASP A 110 22.87 -1.67 -17.79
CA ASP A 110 23.95 -2.51 -17.24
C ASP A 110 24.13 -2.22 -15.74
N PHE A 111 23.41 -2.96 -14.90
CA PHE A 111 23.40 -2.80 -13.45
C PHE A 111 24.70 -3.26 -12.78
N ASN A 112 25.59 -3.93 -13.51
CA ASN A 112 26.84 -4.46 -12.96
C ASN A 112 27.78 -3.35 -12.46
N GLY A 113 27.73 -2.15 -13.05
CA GLY A 113 28.54 -1.01 -12.61
C GLY A 113 27.94 -0.21 -11.46
N ALA A 114 26.61 -0.15 -11.36
CA ALA A 114 25.91 0.70 -10.39
C ALA A 114 25.84 0.08 -8.98
N PHE A 115 25.78 -1.25 -8.89
CA PHE A 115 25.72 -1.97 -7.62
C PHE A 115 27.05 -2.57 -7.18
N ALA A 116 28.14 -2.43 -7.95
CA ALA A 116 29.47 -2.84 -7.54
C ALA A 116 29.88 -2.36 -6.12
N PRO A 117 29.64 -1.09 -5.72
CA PRO A 117 29.92 -0.65 -4.36
C PRO A 117 28.93 -1.17 -3.30
N ALA A 118 27.71 -1.56 -3.70
CA ALA A 118 26.71 -2.13 -2.79
C ALA A 118 26.96 -3.63 -2.54
N ALA A 119 27.39 -4.36 -3.58
CA ALA A 119 27.80 -5.75 -3.48
C ALA A 119 29.04 -5.92 -2.59
N SER A 120 30.03 -5.02 -2.71
CA SER A 120 31.22 -5.05 -1.86
C SER A 120 30.92 -4.68 -0.39
N ALA A 121 29.94 -3.82 -0.14
CA ALA A 121 29.44 -3.53 1.20
C ALA A 121 28.69 -4.73 1.80
N ALA A 122 27.90 -5.44 1.00
CA ALA A 122 27.18 -6.65 1.44
C ALA A 122 28.14 -7.78 1.83
N ASP A 123 29.21 -7.99 1.05
CA ASP A 123 30.26 -8.96 1.38
C ASP A 123 30.95 -8.63 2.70
N SER A 124 31.23 -7.35 2.94
CA SER A 124 31.86 -6.88 4.19
C SER A 124 30.96 -7.14 5.42
N VAL A 125 29.64 -6.94 5.28
CA VAL A 125 28.67 -7.24 6.33
C VAL A 125 28.56 -8.75 6.56
N LEU A 126 28.52 -9.55 5.49
CA LEU A 126 28.44 -11.00 5.58
C LEU A 126 29.65 -11.59 6.31
N VAL A 127 30.87 -11.12 6.00
CA VAL A 127 32.10 -11.53 6.68
C VAL A 127 32.05 -11.18 8.17
N THR A 128 31.52 -10.00 8.51
CA THR A 128 31.41 -9.56 9.91
C THR A 128 30.38 -10.39 10.69
N ILE A 129 29.22 -10.68 10.09
CA ILE A 129 28.19 -11.54 10.70
C ILE A 129 28.74 -12.96 10.91
N SER A 130 29.45 -13.50 9.91
CA SER A 130 30.07 -14.82 10.00
C SER A 130 31.09 -14.89 11.14
N ALA A 131 31.96 -13.87 11.27
CA ALA A 131 32.92 -13.79 12.36
C ALA A 131 32.23 -13.73 13.74
N PHE A 132 31.14 -12.96 13.86
CA PHE A 132 30.36 -12.88 15.09
C PHE A 132 29.66 -14.21 15.44
N GLY A 133 29.14 -14.91 14.43
CA GLY A 133 28.55 -16.24 14.57
C GLY A 133 29.56 -17.26 15.09
N HIS A 134 30.77 -17.30 14.53
CA HIS A 134 31.85 -18.16 15.01
C HIS A 134 32.26 -17.85 16.46
N LEU A 135 32.30 -16.57 16.83
CA LEU A 135 32.62 -16.15 18.20
C LEU A 135 31.56 -16.63 19.19
N LEU A 136 30.28 -16.44 18.88
CA LEU A 136 29.18 -16.94 19.71
C LEU A 136 29.17 -18.46 19.83
N TYR A 137 29.43 -19.16 18.73
CA TYR A 137 29.54 -20.62 18.71
C TYR A 137 30.66 -21.11 19.64
N ASN A 138 31.84 -20.50 19.57
CA ASN A 138 32.98 -20.86 20.41
C ASN A 138 32.72 -20.58 21.90
N ILE A 139 32.05 -19.47 22.23
CA ILE A 139 31.64 -19.17 23.61
C ILE A 139 30.64 -20.23 24.10
N GLY A 140 29.61 -20.53 23.31
CA GLY A 140 28.60 -21.53 23.65
C GLY A 140 29.22 -22.91 23.87
N PHE A 141 30.11 -23.33 22.98
CA PHE A 141 30.84 -24.59 23.11
C PHE A 141 31.69 -24.64 24.40
N GLY A 142 32.40 -23.54 24.71
CA GLY A 142 33.16 -23.42 25.96
C GLY A 142 32.28 -23.54 27.21
N VAL A 143 31.12 -22.88 27.22
CA VAL A 143 30.15 -22.98 28.33
C VAL A 143 29.66 -24.42 28.50
N VAL A 144 29.29 -25.09 27.41
CA VAL A 144 28.81 -26.49 27.44
C VAL A 144 29.90 -27.43 27.95
N VAL A 145 31.15 -27.26 27.53
CA VAL A 145 32.28 -28.05 28.02
C VAL A 145 32.49 -27.84 29.52
N ILE A 146 32.48 -26.59 29.99
CA ILE A 146 32.60 -26.28 31.44
C ILE A 146 31.44 -26.92 32.22
N LEU A 147 30.20 -26.76 31.75
CA LEU A 147 29.03 -27.34 32.40
C LEU A 147 29.14 -28.87 32.47
N ARG A 148 29.56 -29.50 31.35
CA ARG A 148 29.74 -30.95 31.25
C ARG A 148 30.83 -31.45 32.20
N THR A 149 31.96 -30.77 32.27
CA THR A 149 33.05 -31.11 33.20
C THR A 149 32.59 -30.97 34.66
N LEU A 150 31.85 -29.91 34.99
CA LEU A 150 31.25 -29.74 36.31
C LEU A 150 30.26 -30.87 36.64
N THR A 151 29.47 -31.34 35.67
CA THR A 151 28.52 -32.44 35.93
C THR A 151 29.18 -33.82 36.06
N HIS A 152 30.38 -34.02 35.52
CA HIS A 152 31.02 -35.34 35.46
C HIS A 152 31.88 -35.67 36.69
N GLU A 153 32.26 -34.67 37.50
CA GLU A 153 33.08 -34.84 38.72
C GLU A 153 32.51 -34.15 39.97
N ALA A 154 31.22 -33.76 39.98
CA ALA A 154 30.66 -33.02 41.12
C ALA A 154 30.46 -33.92 42.37
N ASP A 155 31.50 -33.98 43.20
CA ASP A 155 31.35 -34.00 44.65
C ASP A 155 30.85 -32.60 45.10
N ALA A 156 29.96 -32.53 46.10
CA ALA A 156 29.22 -31.31 46.42
C ALA A 156 30.13 -30.09 46.70
N ALA A 157 31.35 -30.33 47.18
CA ALA A 157 32.35 -29.31 47.47
C ALA A 157 32.80 -28.50 46.23
N SER A 158 32.90 -29.15 45.06
CA SER A 158 33.35 -28.53 43.81
C SER A 158 32.33 -27.54 43.24
N PHE A 159 31.04 -27.77 43.51
CA PHE A 159 29.98 -26.85 43.13
C PHE A 159 30.00 -25.56 43.95
N PHE A 160 30.21 -25.67 45.27
CA PHE A 160 30.28 -24.51 46.16
C PHE A 160 31.48 -23.61 45.88
N SER A 161 32.64 -24.17 45.52
CA SER A 161 33.82 -23.37 45.19
C SER A 161 33.64 -22.58 43.88
N PHE A 162 33.02 -23.18 42.86
CA PHE A 162 32.71 -22.48 41.60
C PHE A 162 31.64 -21.39 41.79
N ALA A 163 30.59 -21.67 42.57
CA ALA A 163 29.60 -20.67 42.93
C ALA A 163 30.23 -19.50 43.72
N ALA A 164 31.15 -19.79 44.65
CA ALA A 164 31.85 -18.75 45.40
C ALA A 164 32.73 -17.87 44.49
N LEU A 165 33.45 -18.48 43.54
CA LEU A 165 34.31 -17.75 42.60
C LEU A 165 33.51 -16.88 41.63
N THR A 166 32.38 -17.37 41.12
CA THR A 166 31.49 -16.59 40.24
C THR A 166 30.84 -15.42 40.98
N ILE A 167 30.37 -15.63 42.21
CA ILE A 167 29.86 -14.55 43.08
C ILE A 167 30.97 -13.53 43.38
N LEU A 168 32.19 -13.98 43.69
CA LEU A 168 33.34 -13.10 43.93
C LEU A 168 33.68 -12.26 42.69
N ALA A 169 33.70 -12.88 41.51
CA ALA A 169 33.98 -12.20 40.25
C ALA A 169 32.91 -11.13 39.92
N VAL A 170 31.63 -11.46 40.09
CA VAL A 170 30.51 -10.50 39.93
C VAL A 170 30.61 -9.36 40.94
N PHE A 171 30.97 -9.66 42.20
CA PHE A 171 31.13 -8.65 43.24
C PHE A 171 32.29 -7.70 42.94
N ILE A 172 33.44 -8.22 42.51
CA ILE A 172 34.61 -7.42 42.09
C ILE A 172 34.24 -6.54 40.89
N PHE A 173 33.57 -7.11 39.89
CA PHE A 173 33.13 -6.37 38.71
C PHE A 173 32.16 -5.24 39.06
N TYR A 174 31.17 -5.52 39.91
CA TYR A 174 30.23 -4.51 40.41
C TYR A 174 30.96 -3.39 41.18
N ARG A 175 31.93 -3.74 42.03
CA ARG A 175 32.75 -2.78 42.78
C ARG A 175 33.60 -1.91 41.86
N LEU A 176 34.26 -2.50 40.87
CA LEU A 176 35.08 -1.78 39.88
C LEU A 176 34.22 -0.83 39.03
N ASN A 177 33.06 -1.29 38.57
CA ASN A 177 32.13 -0.46 37.79
C ASN A 177 31.57 0.70 38.63
N ARG A 178 31.26 0.45 39.91
CA ARG A 178 30.85 1.50 40.84
C ARG A 178 31.96 2.50 41.13
N TYR A 179 33.21 2.04 41.26
CA TYR A 179 34.38 2.90 41.45
C TYR A 179 34.60 3.81 40.23
N MET A 180 34.57 3.25 39.02
CA MET A 180 34.72 4.01 37.78
C MET A 180 33.61 5.05 37.58
N ARG A 181 32.36 4.72 37.95
CA ARG A 181 31.24 5.68 37.95
C ARG A 181 31.41 6.81 38.98
N SER A 182 32.01 6.51 40.13
CA SER A 182 32.26 7.50 41.18
C SER A 182 33.33 8.52 40.79
N THR A 183 34.35 8.11 40.03
CA THR A 183 35.44 8.99 39.60
C THR A 183 35.11 9.81 38.35
N GLY A 184 34.07 9.43 37.60
CA GLY A 184 33.62 10.15 36.40
C GLY A 184 32.61 11.29 36.61
N SER A 185 32.20 11.57 37.85
CA SER A 185 31.20 12.62 38.19
C SER A 185 31.83 13.90 38.79
N GLY A 186 33.16 14.04 38.77
CA GLY A 186 33.88 15.15 39.40
C GLY A 186 34.73 16.00 38.44
N GLY A 187 34.46 15.95 37.14
CA GLY A 187 35.11 16.78 36.12
C GLY A 187 34.09 17.57 35.32
#